data_AF-X1AVQ5-F1
#
_entry.id   AF-X1AVQ5-F1
#
_cell.length_a   1.000
_cell.length_b   1.000
_cell.length_c   1.000
_cell.angle_alpha   90.00
_cell.angle_beta   90.00
_cell.angle_gamma   90.00
#
_symmetry.space_group_name_H-M   'P 1'
#
loop_
_entity.id
_entity.type
_entity.pdbx_description
1 polymer ?
#
loop_
_entity_poly.entity_id
_entity_poly.type
_entity_poly.pdbx_seq_one_letter_code
_entity_poly.pdbx_strand_id
1 'polypeptide(L)'
;FLISLDANADGVSTNEMEFFGSGGIKSPDGIRKALNNNINSSGTESAMFLERQIYLESGESHTLFFLYGYLPEGFDIENLITKYSKNLPLLLKKSCEQWNSKKIELSIEDQPWVNREVTWHNYYLRGAMTYDSFFKEHILSQGHVYQYIIGFQGAARDPLQHALPFIFIEPSIVKNIIRYTLKSVSKNGEIPYGITGNGQIMPIPLKPSDQEMWLLWLTSEYILAYRDIEFLNQRIVT
;
A
#
# COMPACT_ATOMS: atom_id res chain seq x y z
N PHE A 1 2.14 -14.39 5.30
CA PHE A 1 1.37 -15.61 4.96
C PHE A 1 1.41 -15.80 3.45
N LEU A 2 1.27 -17.04 2.99
CA LEU A 2 1.17 -17.45 1.58
C LEU A 2 0.18 -18.62 1.49
N ILE A 3 -0.84 -18.50 0.64
CA ILE A 3 -2.00 -19.40 0.60
C ILE A 3 -2.39 -19.64 -0.86
N SER A 4 -2.75 -20.88 -1.19
CA SER A 4 -3.39 -21.24 -2.46
C SER A 4 -4.91 -21.15 -2.31
N LEU A 5 -5.57 -20.46 -3.24
CA LEU A 5 -7.01 -20.15 -3.18
C LEU A 5 -7.85 -21.04 -4.09
N ASP A 6 -7.29 -21.57 -5.18
CA ASP A 6 -8.02 -22.42 -6.14
C ASP A 6 -8.10 -23.89 -5.70
N ALA A 7 -7.15 -24.34 -4.88
CA ALA A 7 -7.16 -25.64 -4.21
C ALA A 7 -6.05 -25.69 -3.14
N ASN A 8 -5.98 -26.80 -2.40
CA ASN A 8 -4.97 -27.01 -1.35
C ASN A 8 -3.55 -27.00 -1.92
N ALA A 9 -2.59 -26.52 -1.13
CA ALA A 9 -1.17 -26.71 -1.45
C ALA A 9 -0.81 -28.20 -1.36
N ASP A 10 0.04 -28.67 -2.28
CA ASP A 10 0.57 -30.05 -2.27
C ASP A 10 1.78 -30.17 -1.33
N GLY A 11 2.44 -29.04 -1.06
CA GLY A 11 3.54 -28.94 -0.12
C GLY A 11 3.80 -27.50 0.30
N VAL A 12 4.39 -27.32 1.49
CA VAL A 12 4.86 -26.02 1.97
C VAL A 12 6.24 -26.15 2.64
N SER A 13 7.01 -25.07 2.68
CA SER A 13 8.23 -25.00 3.47
C SER A 13 8.56 -23.57 3.86
N THR A 14 9.31 -23.37 4.94
CA THR A 14 9.87 -22.06 5.29
C THR A 14 11.40 -21.98 5.25
N ASN A 15 12.09 -23.05 4.84
CA ASN A 15 13.55 -23.15 4.91
C ASN A 15 14.22 -22.65 3.62
N GLU A 16 14.75 -21.43 3.65
CA GLU A 16 15.42 -20.82 2.50
C GLU A 16 16.66 -21.60 2.06
N MET A 17 17.52 -21.99 3.01
CA MET A 17 18.76 -22.68 2.71
C MET A 17 18.53 -24.06 2.08
N GLU A 18 17.52 -24.78 2.54
CA GLU A 18 17.17 -26.09 1.97
C GLU A 18 16.56 -25.95 0.58
N PHE A 19 15.72 -24.93 0.37
CA PHE A 19 15.10 -24.70 -0.94
C PHE A 19 16.11 -24.23 -2.00
N PHE A 20 16.93 -23.23 -1.69
CA PHE A 20 17.92 -22.72 -2.65
C PHE A 20 19.15 -23.63 -2.76
N GLY A 21 19.61 -24.18 -1.64
CA GLY A 21 20.76 -25.08 -1.59
C GLY A 21 22.02 -24.50 -2.24
N SER A 22 22.81 -25.37 -2.86
CA SER A 22 24.05 -25.02 -3.52
C SER A 22 23.85 -24.28 -4.85
N GLY A 23 22.74 -24.52 -5.53
CA GLY A 23 22.42 -23.90 -6.81
C GLY A 23 21.87 -22.46 -6.71
N GLY A 24 21.53 -22.00 -5.49
CA GLY A 24 21.08 -20.65 -5.21
C GLY A 24 19.81 -20.25 -5.95
N ILE A 25 19.56 -18.94 -6.08
CA ILE A 25 18.35 -18.39 -6.74
C ILE A 25 18.23 -18.82 -8.21
N LYS A 26 19.35 -19.02 -8.91
CA LYS A 26 19.36 -19.34 -10.35
C LYS A 26 19.00 -20.79 -10.66
N SER A 27 19.31 -21.72 -9.75
CA SER A 27 19.00 -23.13 -9.92
C SER A 27 18.72 -23.79 -8.56
N PRO A 28 17.62 -23.44 -7.88
CA PRO A 28 17.32 -23.93 -6.54
C PRO A 28 17.28 -25.47 -6.49
N ASP A 29 17.97 -26.07 -5.53
CA ASP A 29 18.01 -27.53 -5.35
C ASP A 29 16.62 -28.09 -4.98
N GLY A 30 15.82 -27.30 -4.25
CA GLY A 30 14.48 -27.63 -3.77
C GLY A 30 13.43 -27.79 -4.87
N ILE A 31 13.61 -27.21 -6.06
CA ILE A 31 12.64 -27.36 -7.17
C ILE A 31 12.52 -28.82 -7.64
N ARG A 32 13.54 -29.64 -7.42
CA ARG A 32 13.60 -31.03 -7.91
C ARG A 32 12.96 -32.03 -6.95
N LYS A 33 12.43 -31.59 -5.81
CA LYS A 33 11.92 -32.43 -4.73
C LYS A 33 10.61 -31.86 -4.22
N ALA A 34 9.73 -32.72 -3.73
CA ALA A 34 8.52 -32.26 -3.04
C ALA A 34 8.89 -31.48 -1.77
N LEU A 35 8.16 -30.40 -1.47
CA LEU A 35 8.35 -29.66 -0.22
C LEU A 35 8.02 -30.54 1.00
N ASN A 36 8.75 -30.31 2.08
CA ASN A 36 8.76 -31.18 3.26
C ASN A 36 7.63 -30.90 4.29
N ASN A 37 6.73 -29.97 4.00
CA ASN A 37 5.66 -29.51 4.91
C ASN A 37 6.17 -28.95 6.26
N ASN A 38 7.43 -28.54 6.31
CA ASN A 38 8.03 -27.95 7.51
C ASN A 38 8.01 -26.42 7.44
N ILE A 39 7.23 -25.81 8.34
CA ILE A 39 7.08 -24.35 8.44
C ILE A 39 7.77 -23.74 9.67
N ASN A 40 8.70 -24.48 10.29
CA ASN A 40 9.33 -24.06 11.55
C ASN A 40 10.53 -23.11 11.36
N SER A 41 11.08 -23.01 10.15
CA SER A 41 12.17 -22.05 9.88
C SER A 41 11.63 -20.62 9.94
N SER A 42 12.36 -19.76 10.64
CA SER A 42 12.01 -18.34 10.87
C SER A 42 13.29 -17.49 10.92
N GLY A 43 13.14 -16.17 10.82
CA GLY A 43 14.27 -15.22 10.87
C GLY A 43 14.83 -14.91 9.48
N THR A 44 16.11 -14.53 9.44
CA THR A 44 16.78 -14.00 8.23
C THR A 44 16.99 -15.01 7.11
N GLU A 45 16.89 -16.30 7.41
CA GLU A 45 17.06 -17.41 6.47
C GLU A 45 15.73 -18.15 6.23
N SER A 46 14.61 -17.42 6.34
CA SER A 46 13.27 -17.96 6.12
C SER A 46 12.59 -17.30 4.93
N ALA A 47 11.92 -18.11 4.12
CA ALA A 47 11.13 -17.67 2.98
C ALA A 47 9.91 -18.57 2.85
N MET A 48 8.77 -18.04 2.39
CA MET A 48 7.54 -18.85 2.24
C MET A 48 7.54 -19.57 0.89
N PHE A 49 7.56 -20.90 0.92
CA PHE A 49 7.44 -21.75 -0.28
C PHE A 49 6.11 -22.52 -0.25
N LEU A 50 5.46 -22.59 -1.41
CA LEU A 50 4.20 -23.31 -1.61
C LEU A 50 4.29 -24.07 -2.94
N GLU A 51 3.88 -25.34 -2.92
CA GLU A 51 3.87 -26.23 -4.07
C GLU A 51 2.43 -26.49 -4.55
N ARG A 52 2.25 -26.47 -5.88
CA ARG A 52 1.04 -26.90 -6.58
C ARG A 52 1.45 -27.86 -7.70
N GLN A 53 0.95 -29.08 -7.66
CA GLN A 53 1.11 -30.08 -8.72
C GLN A 53 -0.11 -30.02 -9.65
N ILE A 54 0.15 -29.89 -10.94
CA ILE A 54 -0.88 -29.70 -11.96
C ILE A 54 -0.53 -30.62 -13.12
N TYR A 55 -1.53 -31.35 -13.60
CA TYR A 55 -1.45 -32.15 -14.80
C TYR A 55 -2.22 -31.40 -15.89
N LEU A 56 -1.60 -31.19 -17.05
CA LEU A 56 -2.20 -30.51 -18.19
C LEU A 56 -2.17 -31.44 -19.40
N GLU A 57 -3.33 -31.61 -20.02
CA GLU A 57 -3.42 -32.25 -21.33
C GLU A 57 -2.90 -31.35 -22.45
N SER A 58 -2.72 -31.90 -23.66
CA SER A 58 -2.28 -31.13 -24.82
C SER A 58 -3.26 -29.99 -25.13
N GLY A 59 -2.78 -28.75 -25.06
CA GLY A 59 -3.58 -27.55 -25.30
C GLY A 59 -4.39 -27.07 -24.10
N GLU A 60 -4.35 -27.76 -22.96
CA GLU A 60 -4.99 -27.32 -21.73
C GLU A 60 -4.26 -26.11 -21.11
N SER A 61 -5.01 -25.26 -20.42
CA SER A 61 -4.47 -24.17 -19.61
C SER A 61 -5.17 -24.13 -18.27
N HIS A 62 -4.39 -23.90 -17.20
CA HIS A 62 -4.90 -23.79 -15.85
C HIS A 62 -4.41 -22.50 -15.19
N THR A 63 -5.28 -21.83 -14.46
CA THR A 63 -4.95 -20.57 -13.76
C THR A 63 -4.94 -20.83 -12.25
N LEU A 64 -3.80 -20.56 -11.62
CA LEU A 64 -3.62 -20.67 -10.18
C LEU A 64 -3.85 -19.32 -9.52
N PHE A 65 -4.38 -19.34 -8.30
CA PHE A 65 -4.66 -18.14 -7.53
C PHE A 65 -4.00 -18.25 -6.15
N PHE A 66 -3.12 -17.31 -5.85
CA PHE A 66 -2.44 -17.26 -4.56
C PHE A 66 -2.77 -15.97 -3.81
N LEU A 67 -2.86 -16.06 -2.49
CA LEU A 67 -2.93 -14.91 -1.60
C LEU A 67 -1.66 -14.87 -0.76
N TYR A 68 -0.94 -13.75 -0.82
CA TYR A 68 0.24 -13.52 -0.01
C TYR A 68 0.22 -12.11 0.57
N GLY A 69 0.82 -11.96 1.74
CA GLY A 69 0.89 -10.67 2.41
C GLY A 69 1.27 -10.76 3.88
N TYR A 70 1.24 -9.61 4.53
CA TYR A 70 1.31 -9.49 5.98
C TYR A 70 -0.12 -9.44 6.54
N LEU A 71 -0.31 -9.94 7.76
CA LEU A 71 -1.60 -9.83 8.47
C LEU A 71 -1.52 -8.62 9.41
N PRO A 72 -2.22 -7.51 9.13
CA PRO A 72 -2.22 -6.37 10.02
C PRO A 72 -2.93 -6.69 11.35
N GLU A 73 -2.59 -5.92 12.39
CA GLU A 73 -3.31 -5.97 13.66
C GLU A 73 -4.83 -5.77 13.47
N GLY A 74 -5.64 -6.60 14.13
CA GLY A 74 -7.10 -6.55 14.04
C GLY A 74 -7.68 -7.22 12.80
N PHE A 75 -6.85 -7.76 11.90
CA PHE A 75 -7.30 -8.58 10.79
C PHE A 75 -7.17 -10.06 11.12
N ASP A 76 -8.08 -10.84 10.55
CA ASP A 76 -8.11 -12.30 10.67
C ASP A 76 -7.87 -12.93 9.29
N ILE A 77 -7.06 -13.98 9.25
CA ILE A 77 -6.64 -14.61 8.00
C ILE A 77 -7.81 -15.34 7.33
N GLU A 78 -8.69 -15.99 8.10
CA GLU A 78 -9.84 -16.72 7.55
C GLU A 78 -10.84 -15.78 6.88
N ASN A 79 -11.03 -14.60 7.46
CA ASN A 79 -11.83 -13.54 6.84
C ASN A 79 -11.21 -13.03 5.52
N LEU A 80 -9.88 -12.90 5.44
CA LEU A 80 -9.19 -12.52 4.21
C LEU A 80 -9.32 -13.60 3.13
N ILE A 81 -9.10 -14.88 3.48
CA ILE A 81 -9.30 -16.01 2.58
C ILE A 81 -10.75 -16.01 2.08
N THR A 82 -11.73 -15.96 2.98
CA THR A 82 -13.16 -15.94 2.62
C THR A 82 -13.53 -14.78 1.70
N LYS A 83 -12.93 -13.60 1.90
CA LYS A 83 -13.14 -12.43 1.04
C LYS A 83 -12.57 -12.67 -0.35
N TYR A 84 -11.32 -13.14 -0.46
CA TYR A 84 -10.61 -13.22 -1.74
C TYR A 84 -10.84 -14.53 -2.50
N SER A 85 -11.29 -15.62 -1.88
CA SER A 85 -11.66 -16.85 -2.58
C SER A 85 -12.94 -16.72 -3.43
N LYS A 86 -13.68 -15.61 -3.31
CA LYS A 86 -14.92 -15.37 -4.05
C LYS A 86 -14.64 -14.80 -5.45
N ASN A 87 -15.16 -15.46 -6.48
CA ASN A 87 -15.07 -15.01 -7.88
C ASN A 87 -13.62 -14.78 -8.36
N LEU A 88 -12.72 -15.72 -8.07
CA LEU A 88 -11.28 -15.61 -8.35
C LEU A 88 -10.94 -15.04 -9.75
N PRO A 89 -11.52 -15.55 -10.87
CA PRO A 89 -11.18 -15.04 -12.21
C PRO A 89 -11.61 -13.59 -12.45
N LEU A 90 -12.55 -13.06 -11.64
CA LEU A 90 -13.06 -11.70 -11.78
C LEU A 90 -12.33 -10.69 -10.88
N LEU A 91 -11.45 -11.12 -9.97
CA LEU A 91 -10.79 -10.22 -9.02
C LEU A 91 -10.00 -9.12 -9.71
N LEU A 92 -9.19 -9.47 -10.71
CA LEU A 92 -8.40 -8.48 -11.46
C LEU A 92 -9.31 -7.47 -12.17
N LYS A 93 -10.34 -7.96 -12.85
CA LYS A 93 -11.32 -7.10 -13.55
C LYS A 93 -12.00 -6.13 -12.58
N LYS A 94 -12.47 -6.63 -11.43
CA LYS A 94 -13.09 -5.80 -10.38
C LYS A 94 -12.13 -4.76 -9.82
N SER A 95 -10.86 -5.12 -9.59
CA SER A 95 -9.83 -4.17 -9.20
C SER A 95 -9.66 -3.08 -10.25
N CYS A 96 -9.49 -3.43 -11.53
CA CYS A 96 -9.38 -2.45 -12.61
C CYS A 96 -10.61 -1.53 -12.70
N GLU A 97 -11.82 -2.05 -12.55
CA GLU A 97 -13.06 -1.26 -12.53
C GLU A 97 -13.10 -0.28 -11.35
N GLN A 98 -12.70 -0.72 -10.15
CA GLN A 98 -12.60 0.16 -8.97
C GLN A 98 -11.58 1.27 -9.18
N TRP A 99 -10.43 0.97 -9.78
CA TRP A 99 -9.43 1.97 -10.14
C TRP A 99 -9.98 2.99 -11.15
N ASN A 100 -10.62 2.51 -12.22
CA ASN A 100 -11.21 3.36 -13.25
C ASN A 100 -12.36 4.23 -12.74
N SER A 101 -13.10 3.81 -11.71
CA SER A 101 -14.22 4.58 -11.15
C SER A 101 -13.81 5.85 -10.39
N LYS A 102 -12.50 6.01 -10.12
CA LYS A 102 -11.93 7.09 -9.30
C LYS A 102 -10.77 7.82 -9.99
N LYS A 103 -10.70 7.76 -11.32
CA LYS A 103 -9.67 8.49 -12.09
C LYS A 103 -10.01 9.97 -12.22
N ILE A 104 -8.98 10.78 -12.42
CA ILE A 104 -9.14 12.17 -12.86
C ILE A 104 -9.30 12.15 -14.38
N GLU A 105 -10.37 12.75 -14.88
CA GLU A 105 -10.57 12.98 -16.31
C GLU A 105 -10.53 14.47 -16.59
N LEU A 106 -9.74 14.85 -17.60
CA LEU A 106 -9.66 16.22 -18.08
C LEU A 106 -9.65 16.18 -19.61
N SER A 107 -10.82 16.46 -20.20
CA SER A 107 -10.97 16.51 -21.65
C SER A 107 -10.81 17.93 -22.17
N ILE A 108 -9.90 18.10 -23.12
CA ILE A 108 -9.67 19.34 -23.86
C ILE A 108 -9.78 18.98 -25.34
N GLU A 109 -10.72 19.61 -26.04
CA GLU A 109 -11.18 19.24 -27.39
C GLU A 109 -10.02 19.00 -28.37
N ASP A 110 -9.09 19.94 -28.46
CA ASP A 110 -7.96 19.87 -29.40
C ASP A 110 -6.68 19.25 -28.81
N GLN A 111 -6.73 18.75 -27.56
CA GLN A 111 -5.54 18.27 -26.83
C GLN A 111 -5.81 16.94 -26.11
N PRO A 112 -6.16 15.84 -26.82
CA PRO A 112 -6.51 14.55 -26.21
C PRO A 112 -5.34 13.93 -25.40
N TRP A 113 -4.10 14.32 -25.68
CA TRP A 113 -2.93 13.88 -24.91
C TRP A 113 -2.98 14.38 -23.45
N VAL A 114 -3.65 15.49 -23.16
CA VAL A 114 -3.79 16.00 -21.79
C VAL A 114 -4.53 15.00 -20.92
N ASN A 115 -5.64 14.43 -21.40
CA ASN A 115 -6.37 13.42 -20.64
C ASN A 115 -5.53 12.16 -20.39
N ARG A 116 -4.72 11.75 -21.39
CA ARG A 116 -3.78 10.62 -21.24
C ARG A 116 -2.76 10.90 -20.14
N GLU A 117 -2.13 12.07 -20.15
CA GLU A 117 -1.14 12.46 -19.14
C GLU A 117 -1.79 12.56 -17.76
N VAL A 118 -2.96 13.18 -17.64
CA VAL A 118 -3.69 13.26 -16.36
C VAL A 118 -4.04 11.88 -15.81
N THR A 119 -4.48 10.95 -16.67
CA THR A 119 -4.77 9.57 -16.28
C THR A 119 -3.50 8.87 -15.78
N TRP A 120 -2.38 9.02 -16.48
CA TRP A 120 -1.09 8.47 -16.07
C TRP A 120 -0.68 9.02 -14.70
N HIS A 121 -0.66 10.34 -14.54
CA HIS A 121 -0.22 10.99 -13.29
C HIS A 121 -1.14 10.64 -12.12
N ASN A 122 -2.46 10.56 -12.34
CA ASN A 122 -3.40 10.11 -11.31
C ASN A 122 -3.10 8.67 -10.86
N TYR A 123 -2.79 7.76 -11.80
CA TYR A 123 -2.45 6.38 -11.45
C TYR A 123 -1.21 6.33 -10.55
N TYR A 124 -0.13 7.02 -10.91
CA TYR A 124 1.09 7.06 -10.11
C TYR A 124 0.87 7.72 -8.74
N LEU A 125 0.16 8.85 -8.72
CA LEU A 125 -0.13 9.57 -7.49
C LEU A 125 -0.96 8.70 -6.53
N ARG A 126 -2.05 8.09 -7.01
CA ARG A 126 -2.90 7.21 -6.18
C ARG A 126 -2.18 5.91 -5.81
N GLY A 127 -1.32 5.40 -6.69
CA GLY A 127 -0.48 4.24 -6.44
C GLY A 127 0.57 4.45 -5.34
N ALA A 128 0.93 5.69 -5.03
CA ALA A 128 1.80 6.03 -3.91
C ALA A 128 1.08 5.95 -2.54
N MET A 129 -0.22 5.68 -2.52
CA MET A 129 -0.98 5.57 -1.28
C MET A 129 -0.59 4.30 -0.52
N THR A 130 -0.22 4.47 0.73
CA THR A 130 0.08 3.38 1.67
C THR A 130 -0.71 3.56 2.95
N TYR A 131 -0.88 2.48 3.71
CA TYR A 131 -1.48 2.52 5.04
C TYR A 131 -0.39 2.52 6.11
N ASP A 132 -0.44 3.47 7.03
CA ASP A 132 0.47 3.54 8.17
C ASP A 132 -0.13 2.82 9.38
N SER A 133 0.52 1.76 9.85
CA SER A 133 0.02 0.94 10.94
C SER A 133 0.15 1.59 12.33
N PHE A 134 0.94 2.65 12.47
CA PHE A 134 1.05 3.42 13.71
C PHE A 134 -0.06 4.44 13.80
N PHE A 135 -0.15 5.34 12.82
CA PHE A 135 -1.14 6.40 12.80
C PHE A 135 -2.53 5.92 12.35
N LYS A 136 -2.64 4.70 11.82
CA LYS A 136 -3.90 4.09 11.36
C LYS A 136 -4.62 4.93 10.29
N GLU A 137 -3.89 5.68 9.48
CA GLU A 137 -4.41 6.47 8.35
C GLU A 137 -3.67 6.10 7.05
N HIS A 138 -4.28 6.41 5.91
CA HIS A 138 -3.55 6.38 4.64
C HIS A 138 -2.73 7.65 4.43
N ILE A 139 -1.59 7.51 3.76
CA ILE A 139 -0.71 8.60 3.34
C ILE A 139 -0.26 8.41 1.90
N LEU A 140 0.01 9.50 1.19
CA LEU A 140 0.73 9.49 -0.09
C LEU A 140 2.23 9.47 0.20
N SER A 141 2.83 8.29 0.13
CA SER A 141 4.23 8.11 0.47
C SER A 141 5.16 8.69 -0.60
N GLN A 142 6.33 9.20 -0.17
CA GLN A 142 7.38 9.68 -1.08
C GLN A 142 8.03 8.53 -1.88
N GLY A 143 7.96 7.29 -1.39
CA GLY A 143 8.56 6.12 -2.06
C GLY A 143 10.09 6.22 -2.22
N HIS A 144 10.61 5.51 -3.23
CA HIS A 144 12.02 5.52 -3.69
C HIS A 144 13.04 5.60 -2.54
N VAL A 145 14.01 6.52 -2.61
CA VAL A 145 15.12 6.66 -1.66
C VAL A 145 14.65 7.05 -0.26
N TYR A 146 13.62 7.88 -0.15
CA TYR A 146 13.13 8.36 1.15
C TYR A 146 12.52 7.22 1.97
N GLN A 147 11.60 6.47 1.36
CA GLN A 147 10.89 5.39 2.07
C GLN A 147 11.64 4.05 2.03
N TYR A 148 12.19 3.64 0.88
CA TYR A 148 12.74 2.29 0.72
C TYR A 148 14.21 2.18 1.11
N ILE A 149 14.96 3.29 1.11
CA ILE A 149 16.39 3.28 1.47
C ILE A 149 16.60 3.91 2.85
N ILE A 150 16.06 5.12 3.07
CA ILE A 150 16.25 5.85 4.34
C ILE A 150 15.21 5.42 5.40
N GLY A 151 14.01 5.02 4.96
CA GLY A 151 12.96 4.55 5.88
C GLY A 151 12.21 5.69 6.58
N PHE A 152 11.99 6.82 5.91
CA PHE A 152 11.23 7.93 6.49
C PHE A 152 10.25 8.58 5.49
N GLN A 153 9.21 9.19 6.04
CA GLN A 153 8.30 10.12 5.38
C GLN A 153 8.75 11.54 5.72
N GLY A 154 9.41 12.19 4.78
CA GLY A 154 9.93 13.53 4.93
C GLY A 154 8.95 14.60 4.50
N ALA A 155 9.21 15.81 5.00
CA ALA A 155 8.53 17.06 4.74
C ALA A 155 7.00 16.91 4.64
N ALA A 156 6.28 17.16 5.75
CA ALA A 156 4.82 17.03 5.80
C ALA A 156 4.08 17.77 4.66
N ARG A 157 4.65 18.85 4.11
CA ARG A 157 4.15 19.55 2.93
C ARG A 157 3.93 18.66 1.72
N ASP A 158 4.74 17.62 1.52
CA ASP A 158 4.72 16.82 0.30
C ASP A 158 3.40 16.05 0.20
N PRO A 159 3.01 15.19 1.17
CA PRO A 159 1.70 14.55 1.12
C PRO A 159 0.54 15.57 1.15
N LEU A 160 0.70 16.72 1.81
CA LEU A 160 -0.32 17.78 1.82
C LEU A 160 -0.52 18.40 0.43
N GLN A 161 0.55 18.67 -0.31
CA GLN A 161 0.52 19.15 -1.70
C GLN A 161 -0.05 18.10 -2.64
N HIS A 162 0.46 16.88 -2.53
CA HIS A 162 0.04 15.74 -3.35
C HIS A 162 -1.44 15.39 -3.16
N ALA A 163 -2.04 15.79 -2.03
CA ALA A 163 -3.46 15.59 -1.75
C ALA A 163 -4.39 16.56 -2.50
N LEU A 164 -3.92 17.72 -2.94
CA LEU A 164 -4.75 18.78 -3.54
C LEU A 164 -5.61 18.27 -4.71
N PRO A 165 -5.09 17.48 -5.68
CA PRO A 165 -5.91 16.96 -6.77
C PRO A 165 -7.03 16.03 -6.28
N PHE A 166 -6.85 15.32 -5.17
CA PHE A 166 -7.86 14.40 -4.65
C PHE A 166 -9.04 15.10 -3.99
N ILE A 167 -8.97 16.41 -3.74
CA ILE A 167 -10.11 17.18 -3.24
C ILE A 167 -11.32 16.90 -4.11
N PHE A 168 -11.21 17.01 -5.43
CA PHE A 168 -12.37 16.91 -6.31
C PHE A 168 -12.78 15.48 -6.72
N ILE A 169 -12.01 14.45 -6.35
CA ILE A 169 -12.23 13.07 -6.82
C ILE A 169 -12.46 12.09 -5.66
N GLU A 170 -11.64 12.16 -4.62
CA GLU A 170 -11.65 11.20 -3.52
C GLU A 170 -11.35 11.90 -2.18
N PRO A 171 -12.29 12.71 -1.65
CA PRO A 171 -12.09 13.51 -0.43
C PRO A 171 -11.75 12.69 0.82
N SER A 172 -12.02 11.38 0.82
CA SER A 172 -11.58 10.48 1.88
C SER A 172 -10.06 10.43 2.00
N ILE A 173 -9.31 10.46 0.88
CA ILE A 173 -7.84 10.49 0.87
C ILE A 173 -7.34 11.77 1.53
N VAL A 174 -7.93 12.92 1.17
CA VAL A 174 -7.59 14.23 1.75
C VAL A 174 -7.78 14.21 3.28
N LYS A 175 -8.91 13.70 3.76
CA LYS A 175 -9.17 13.56 5.20
C LYS A 175 -8.15 12.64 5.91
N ASN A 176 -7.75 11.54 5.27
CA ASN A 176 -6.71 10.65 5.82
C ASN A 176 -5.37 11.38 5.98
N ILE A 177 -4.96 12.15 4.96
CA ILE A 177 -3.69 12.89 4.96
C ILE A 177 -3.69 14.02 5.99
N ILE A 178 -4.80 14.75 6.12
CA ILE A 178 -4.96 15.77 7.16
C ILE A 178 -4.88 15.12 8.54
N ARG A 179 -5.59 14.01 8.78
CA ARG A 179 -5.54 13.27 10.06
C ARG A 179 -4.15 12.73 10.35
N TYR A 180 -3.48 12.13 9.37
CA TYR A 180 -2.11 11.65 9.49
C TYR A 180 -1.19 12.78 9.96
N THR A 181 -1.24 13.91 9.27
CA THR A 181 -0.40 15.09 9.59
C THR A 181 -0.71 15.58 11.00
N LEU A 182 -1.99 15.75 11.36
CA LEU A 182 -2.40 16.20 12.69
C LEU A 182 -1.97 15.24 13.82
N LYS A 183 -1.93 13.93 13.57
CA LYS A 183 -1.42 12.94 14.55
C LYS A 183 0.08 13.06 14.81
N SER A 184 0.83 13.68 13.89
CA SER A 184 2.27 13.94 14.06
C SER A 184 2.57 15.25 14.79
N VAL A 185 1.59 16.15 14.91
CA VAL A 185 1.78 17.48 15.51
C VAL A 185 2.18 17.37 16.98
N SER A 186 3.22 18.10 17.36
CA SER A 186 3.68 18.17 18.75
C SER A 186 2.73 19.04 19.60
N LYS A 187 2.91 18.99 20.93
CA LYS A 187 2.09 19.78 21.87
C LYS A 187 2.17 21.30 21.67
N ASN A 188 3.26 21.81 21.10
CA ASN A 188 3.43 23.24 20.77
C ASN A 188 2.91 23.61 19.37
N GLY A 189 2.26 22.69 18.66
CA GLY A 189 1.70 22.93 17.33
C GLY A 189 2.69 22.80 16.18
N GLU A 190 3.93 22.39 16.46
CA GLU A 190 4.97 22.20 15.44
C GLU A 190 4.73 20.87 14.71
N ILE A 191 4.80 20.90 13.38
CA ILE A 191 4.80 19.69 12.55
C ILE A 191 6.26 19.24 12.40
N PRO A 192 6.62 18.01 12.81
CA PRO A 192 7.99 17.51 12.65
C PRO A 192 8.36 17.45 11.16
N TYR A 193 9.66 17.59 10.85
CA TYR A 193 10.11 17.49 9.47
C TYR A 193 9.74 16.14 8.84
N GLY A 194 9.81 15.05 9.60
CA GLY A 194 9.43 13.75 9.08
C GLY A 194 9.21 12.70 10.16
N ILE A 195 8.64 11.59 9.73
CA ILE A 195 8.37 10.40 10.54
C ILE A 195 9.20 9.24 10.01
N THR A 196 9.81 8.46 10.90
CA THR A 196 10.61 7.28 10.56
C THR A 196 10.19 6.07 11.40
N GLY A 197 10.52 4.87 10.92
CA GLY A 197 10.20 3.62 11.61
C GLY A 197 8.70 3.49 11.90
N ASN A 198 8.37 3.16 13.15
CA ASN A 198 6.99 2.99 13.61
C ASN A 198 6.54 4.24 14.38
N GLY A 199 6.13 5.28 13.65
CA GLY A 199 5.58 6.53 14.23
C GLY A 199 6.59 7.43 14.94
N GLN A 200 7.90 7.20 14.76
CA GLN A 200 8.93 7.98 15.44
C GLN A 200 9.18 9.30 14.72
N ILE A 201 9.34 10.39 15.48
CA ILE A 201 9.80 11.66 14.91
C ILE A 201 11.24 11.47 14.43
N MET A 202 11.50 11.87 13.18
CA MET A 202 12.84 11.81 12.62
C MET A 202 13.78 12.73 13.41
N PRO A 203 14.90 12.21 13.94
CA PRO A 203 15.76 12.94 14.88
C PRO A 203 16.70 13.91 14.16
N ILE A 204 16.14 14.90 13.47
CA ILE A 204 16.87 15.95 12.77
C ILE A 204 16.42 17.34 13.20
N PRO A 205 17.31 18.34 13.22
CA PRO A 205 16.98 19.69 13.69
C PRO A 205 16.33 20.58 12.60
N LEU A 206 15.70 19.99 11.57
CA LEU A 206 15.04 20.77 10.52
C LEU A 206 13.65 21.22 10.98
N LYS A 207 13.40 22.53 10.91
CA LYS A 207 12.13 23.17 11.29
C LYS A 207 11.67 24.16 10.22
N PRO A 208 11.32 23.69 9.02
CA PRO A 208 10.82 24.58 7.98
C PRO A 208 9.49 25.20 8.42
N SER A 209 9.35 26.52 8.25
CA SER A 209 8.23 27.30 8.79
C SER A 209 6.94 27.29 7.96
N ASP A 210 6.87 26.48 6.90
CA ASP A 210 5.76 26.42 5.96
C ASP A 210 4.90 25.16 6.10
N GLN A 211 5.32 24.16 6.88
CA GLN A 211 4.56 22.90 7.02
C GLN A 211 3.13 23.15 7.48
N GLU A 212 2.97 24.01 8.48
CA GLU A 212 1.67 24.41 9.03
C GLU A 212 0.84 25.16 8.00
N MET A 213 1.48 25.93 7.11
CA MET A 213 0.78 26.65 6.03
C MET A 213 0.21 25.68 5.00
N TRP A 214 0.93 24.60 4.66
CA TRP A 214 0.41 23.56 3.78
C TRP A 214 -0.78 22.82 4.40
N LEU A 215 -0.74 22.59 5.72
CA LEU A 215 -1.85 21.93 6.43
C LEU A 215 -3.10 22.82 6.40
N LEU A 216 -2.92 24.12 6.71
CA LEU A 216 -4.01 25.09 6.65
C LEU A 216 -4.56 25.23 5.24
N TRP A 217 -3.70 25.27 4.21
CA TRP A 217 -4.13 25.38 2.83
C TRP A 217 -4.98 24.17 2.40
N LEU A 218 -4.46 22.95 2.51
CA LEU A 218 -5.20 21.75 2.10
C LEU A 218 -6.54 21.63 2.86
N THR A 219 -6.51 21.88 4.18
CA THR A 219 -7.72 21.83 5.01
C THR A 219 -8.74 22.87 4.57
N SER A 220 -8.29 24.10 4.27
CA SER A 220 -9.16 25.17 3.80
C SER A 220 -9.79 24.83 2.46
N GLU A 221 -9.03 24.33 1.49
CA GLU A 221 -9.55 23.91 0.18
C GLU A 221 -10.59 22.79 0.33
N TYR A 222 -10.32 21.80 1.19
CA TYR A 222 -11.28 20.73 1.49
C TYR A 222 -12.61 21.28 2.05
N ILE A 223 -12.53 22.12 3.08
CA ILE A 223 -13.71 22.71 3.73
C ILE A 223 -14.46 23.63 2.76
N LEU A 224 -13.74 24.37 1.92
CA LEU A 224 -14.35 25.24 0.94
C LEU A 224 -15.07 24.45 -0.16
N ALA A 225 -14.49 23.33 -0.60
CA ALA A 225 -15.10 22.47 -1.61
C ALA A 225 -16.32 21.69 -1.08
N TYR A 226 -16.26 21.17 0.15
CA TYR A 226 -17.27 20.22 0.66
C TYR A 226 -18.20 20.75 1.75
N ARG A 227 -17.88 21.90 2.37
CA ARG A 227 -18.63 22.45 3.52
C ARG A 227 -18.74 21.48 4.71
N ASP A 228 -17.81 20.53 4.82
CA ASP A 228 -17.78 19.51 5.88
C ASP A 228 -17.18 20.10 7.18
N ILE A 229 -17.89 21.06 7.79
CA ILE A 229 -17.43 21.76 9.01
C ILE A 229 -17.29 20.79 10.19
N GLU A 230 -18.10 19.74 10.23
CA GLU A 230 -17.99 18.72 11.28
C GLU A 230 -16.64 17.99 11.27
N PHE A 231 -15.95 17.93 10.12
CA PHE A 231 -14.59 17.42 10.07
C PHE A 231 -13.63 18.20 10.98
N LEU A 232 -13.80 19.53 11.10
CA LEU A 232 -12.97 20.38 11.96
C LEU A 232 -13.20 20.12 13.46
N ASN A 233 -14.36 19.57 13.82
CA ASN A 233 -14.71 19.21 15.19
C ASN A 233 -14.23 17.81 15.59
N GLN A 234 -13.65 17.04 14.65
CA GLN A 234 -13.22 15.68 14.94
C GLN A 234 -12.04 15.66 15.90
N ARG A 235 -12.15 14.81 16.92
CA ARG A 235 -11.04 14.54 17.82
C ARG A 235 -10.00 13.68 17.11
N ILE A 236 -8.77 14.16 17.07
CA ILE A 236 -7.63 13.37 16.62
C ILE A 236 -7.19 12.44 17.76
N VAL A 237 -7.20 11.14 17.48
CA VAL A 237 -6.75 10.09 18.40
C VAL A 237 -5.61 9.33 17.73
N THR A 238 -4.49 9.20 18.44
CA THR A 238 -3.33 8.41 18.04
C THR A 238 -3.51 6.96 18.46
#